data_AF-A0A9E0CE39-F1
#
_entry.id   AF-A0A9E0CE39-F1
#
_cell.length_a   1.000
_cell.length_b   1.000
_cell.length_c   1.000
_cell.angle_alpha   90.00
_cell.angle_beta   90.00
_cell.angle_gamma   90.00
#
_symmetry.space_group_name_H-M   'P 1'
#
loop_
_entity.id
_entity.type
_entity.pdbx_description
1 polymer ?
#
loop_
_entity_poly.entity_id
_entity_poly.type
_entity_poly.pdbx_seq_one_letter_code
_entity_poly.pdbx_strand_id
1 'polypeptide(L)'
;MNNKLLPMWLLAVVAFLSACSTNPATGKQQFAALMSPQQEVQVGAEEHQKVLKEFGLYQDQGLQSYVQEVGTKVTRHTERPDVRYKFYLLDSPMVNAFALPGGYIYTTRGLLALANSESELAAVLAHETGHITARHSAERYSRGVVTSLGAAVLASAIGNSVASDALGLGTDLYIKSYSRGQENEADTLGIRYLSRTGYDPRGMTDFLRNLQSDSVLEARVSGQGGSGTMDYFSTHPATQERVAKTIGEAAQYPPQGVVNRDSYLQRISGMTYGESPAQGFVRGRTFYHPELGFQFTVPPGFRLVNQPEQVIGMSQDGSLIVFDFLPNKGGLSPLNFLEREMLKGRPASDAERIEINGIPAATASFTGTANGRPVVIRLIALPWGENRMVRFQIAYPENISAAKLSAIRSSTYSFGPMDESERRRIKPYRLITVTSRSGDTVASMASRMPFDDFQQERFRVMNGMGPREEVVPNRLYKIVTD
;
A
#
# COMPACT_ATOMS: atom_id res chain seq x y z
N MET A 1 37.95 -6.91 -54.35
CA MET A 1 37.75 -7.30 -52.93
C MET A 1 36.35 -6.87 -52.52
N ASN A 2 35.36 -7.77 -52.66
CA ASN A 2 33.97 -7.49 -52.28
C ASN A 2 33.77 -7.89 -50.81
N ASN A 3 33.88 -6.93 -49.90
CA ASN A 3 33.45 -7.13 -48.52
C ASN A 3 31.92 -7.25 -48.50
N LYS A 4 31.43 -8.48 -48.37
CA LYS A 4 30.05 -8.77 -47.96
C LYS A 4 29.87 -8.26 -46.54
N LEU A 5 29.45 -7.00 -46.38
CA LEU A 5 28.84 -6.54 -45.14
C LEU A 5 27.54 -7.34 -44.98
N LEU A 6 27.56 -8.35 -44.11
CA LEU A 6 26.34 -8.95 -43.61
C LEU A 6 25.45 -7.79 -43.11
N PRO A 7 24.18 -7.68 -43.52
CA PRO A 7 23.35 -6.56 -43.09
C PRO A 7 23.23 -6.64 -41.56
N MET A 8 23.66 -5.57 -40.87
CA MET A 8 23.69 -5.45 -39.41
C MET A 8 22.33 -5.78 -38.75
N TRP A 9 21.24 -5.66 -39.51
CA TRP A 9 19.88 -6.07 -39.17
C TRP A 9 19.71 -7.59 -38.99
N LEU A 10 20.39 -8.44 -39.77
CA LEU A 10 20.31 -9.90 -39.60
C LEU A 10 20.98 -10.34 -38.28
N LEU A 11 22.08 -9.68 -37.89
CA LEU A 11 22.76 -9.91 -36.61
C LEU A 11 21.91 -9.46 -35.41
N ALA A 12 21.20 -8.34 -35.53
CA ALA A 12 20.25 -7.89 -34.52
C ALA A 12 19.08 -8.87 -34.34
N VAL A 13 18.50 -9.39 -35.44
CA VAL A 13 17.41 -10.38 -35.38
C VAL A 13 17.86 -11.71 -34.77
N VAL A 14 19.08 -12.17 -35.06
CA VAL A 14 19.65 -13.41 -34.46
C VAL A 14 19.98 -13.22 -32.96
N ALA A 15 20.42 -12.02 -32.55
CA ALA A 15 20.62 -11.68 -31.13
C ALA A 15 19.28 -11.58 -30.37
N PHE A 16 18.20 -11.14 -31.03
CA PHE A 16 16.85 -11.11 -30.45
C PHE A 16 16.24 -12.51 -30.27
N LEU A 17 16.54 -13.46 -31.17
CA LEU A 17 16.03 -14.84 -31.08
C LEU A 17 16.77 -15.69 -30.02
N SER A 18 17.98 -15.30 -29.61
CA SER A 18 18.75 -15.96 -28.54
C SER A 18 18.47 -15.41 -27.14
N ALA A 19 17.61 -14.41 -27.02
CA ALA A 19 17.22 -13.75 -25.78
C ALA A 19 16.01 -14.39 -25.06
N CYS A 20 15.40 -15.42 -25.66
CA CYS A 20 14.39 -16.24 -24.99
C CYS A 20 15.08 -17.37 -24.24
N SER A 21 14.78 -17.50 -22.95
CA SER A 21 15.30 -18.59 -22.09
C SER A 21 14.14 -19.34 -21.47
N THR A 22 14.29 -20.66 -21.29
CA THR A 22 13.32 -21.46 -20.54
C THR A 22 13.49 -21.19 -19.05
N ASN A 23 12.43 -20.73 -18.40
CA ASN A 23 12.43 -20.58 -16.94
C ASN A 23 12.37 -21.97 -16.27
N PRO A 24 13.31 -22.33 -15.39
CA PRO A 24 13.33 -23.65 -14.75
C PRO A 24 12.15 -23.90 -13.80
N ALA A 25 11.55 -22.84 -13.22
CA ALA A 25 10.39 -22.97 -12.33
C ALA A 25 9.10 -23.26 -13.12
N THR A 26 8.94 -22.64 -14.29
CA THR A 26 7.68 -22.68 -15.04
C THR A 26 7.72 -23.61 -16.25
N GLY A 27 8.91 -23.93 -16.75
CA GLY A 27 9.11 -24.66 -18.01
C GLY A 27 8.78 -23.86 -19.27
N LYS A 28 8.42 -22.57 -19.14
CA LYS A 28 8.04 -21.71 -20.27
C LYS A 28 9.19 -20.88 -20.79
N GLN A 29 9.14 -20.54 -22.08
CA GLN A 29 10.01 -19.53 -22.68
C GLN A 29 9.60 -18.15 -22.16
N GLN A 30 10.55 -17.40 -21.63
CA GLN A 30 10.35 -16.02 -21.16
C GLN A 30 11.37 -15.08 -21.79
N PHE A 31 10.93 -13.86 -22.10
CA PHE A 31 11.79 -12.78 -22.54
C PHE A 31 12.19 -11.91 -21.35
N ALA A 32 13.18 -12.36 -20.60
CA ALA A 32 13.74 -11.67 -19.44
C ALA A 32 15.23 -11.32 -19.60
N ALA A 33 15.79 -11.50 -20.81
CA ALA A 33 17.23 -11.41 -21.06
C ALA A 33 17.81 -9.99 -20.99
N LEU A 34 16.97 -8.94 -21.02
CA LEU A 34 17.45 -7.56 -20.93
C LEU A 34 17.70 -7.09 -19.48
N MET A 35 17.43 -7.95 -18.49
CA MET A 35 17.81 -7.73 -17.10
C MET A 35 18.65 -8.91 -16.61
N SER A 36 19.93 -8.67 -16.31
CA SER A 36 20.81 -9.69 -15.75
C SER A 36 20.50 -9.95 -14.27
N PRO A 37 20.88 -11.10 -13.69
CA PRO A 37 20.76 -11.34 -12.24
C PRO A 37 21.46 -10.27 -11.39
N GLN A 38 22.62 -9.75 -11.85
CA GLN A 38 23.33 -8.67 -11.16
C GLN A 38 22.53 -7.36 -11.20
N GLN A 39 21.88 -7.05 -12.33
CA GLN A 39 20.99 -5.90 -12.43
C GLN A 39 19.74 -6.07 -11.54
N GLU A 40 19.19 -7.28 -11.41
CA GLU A 40 18.10 -7.56 -10.47
C GLU A 40 18.51 -7.22 -9.03
N VAL A 41 19.71 -7.64 -8.60
CA VAL A 41 20.23 -7.34 -7.27
C VAL A 41 20.42 -5.84 -7.06
N GLN A 42 20.97 -5.14 -8.04
CA GLN A 42 21.22 -3.69 -7.95
C GLN A 42 19.91 -2.91 -7.88
N VAL A 43 18.97 -3.14 -8.81
CA VAL A 43 17.66 -2.47 -8.81
C VAL A 43 16.90 -2.76 -7.52
N GLY A 44 16.90 -4.01 -7.05
CA GLY A 44 16.27 -4.36 -5.78
C GLY A 44 16.83 -3.59 -4.59
N ALA A 45 18.15 -3.36 -4.55
CA ALA A 45 18.80 -2.61 -3.47
C ALA A 45 18.49 -1.10 -3.51
N GLU A 46 18.43 -0.51 -4.70
CA GLU A 46 18.07 0.90 -4.90
C GLU A 46 16.61 1.16 -4.49
N GLU A 47 15.69 0.29 -4.92
CA GLU A 47 14.26 0.41 -4.63
C GLU A 47 13.91 0.08 -3.18
N HIS A 48 14.67 -0.80 -2.54
CA HIS A 48 14.52 -1.08 -1.11
C HIS A 48 14.58 0.21 -0.27
N GLN A 49 15.50 1.14 -0.58
CA GLN A 49 15.59 2.40 0.16
C GLN A 49 14.33 3.26 0.02
N LYS A 50 13.70 3.25 -1.16
CA LYS A 50 12.45 3.98 -1.40
C LYS A 50 11.29 3.35 -0.65
N VAL A 51 11.20 2.01 -0.64
CA VAL A 51 10.19 1.27 0.13
C VAL A 51 10.32 1.57 1.63
N LEU A 52 11.54 1.56 2.17
CA LEU A 52 11.77 1.89 3.58
C LEU A 52 11.40 3.33 3.91
N LYS A 53 11.67 4.27 3.00
CA LYS A 53 11.30 5.67 3.17
C LYS A 53 9.78 5.86 3.15
N GLU A 54 9.08 5.15 2.26
CA GLU A 54 7.63 5.27 2.07
C GLU A 54 6.84 4.62 3.20
N PHE A 55 7.17 3.38 3.55
CA PHE A 55 6.35 2.56 4.46
C PHE A 55 6.92 2.44 5.87
N GLY A 56 8.23 2.59 6.03
CA GLY A 56 8.93 2.24 7.27
C GLY A 56 8.88 0.74 7.61
N LEU A 57 9.70 0.32 8.56
CA LEU A 57 9.63 -1.02 9.15
C LEU A 57 8.73 -1.02 10.38
N TYR A 58 7.92 -2.07 10.51
CA TYR A 58 7.17 -2.28 11.74
C TYR A 58 8.12 -2.63 12.89
N GLN A 59 8.05 -1.85 13.97
CA GLN A 59 8.98 -1.94 15.10
C GLN A 59 8.62 -3.08 16.07
N ASP A 60 8.63 -4.30 15.56
CA ASP A 60 8.47 -5.53 16.34
C ASP A 60 9.45 -6.60 15.83
N GLN A 61 10.55 -6.79 16.55
CA GLN A 61 11.59 -7.74 16.16
C GLN A 61 11.10 -9.20 16.20
N GLY A 62 10.13 -9.52 17.07
CA GLY A 62 9.56 -10.86 17.16
C GLY A 62 8.75 -11.21 15.92
N LEU A 63 7.86 -10.31 15.51
CA LEU A 63 7.07 -10.46 14.28
C LEU A 63 7.94 -10.40 13.02
N GLN A 64 8.92 -9.50 12.95
CA GLN A 64 9.87 -9.45 11.84
C GLN A 64 10.64 -10.77 11.70
N SER A 65 11.14 -11.33 12.82
CA SER A 65 11.84 -12.62 12.81
C SER A 65 10.92 -13.76 12.39
N TYR A 66 9.66 -13.75 12.84
CA TYR A 66 8.67 -14.74 12.46
C TYR A 66 8.32 -14.71 10.97
N VAL A 67 8.07 -13.53 10.39
CA VAL A 67 7.86 -13.37 8.95
C VAL A 67 9.07 -13.89 8.17
N GLN A 68 10.29 -13.60 8.63
CA GLN A 68 11.50 -14.10 8.00
C GLN A 68 11.66 -15.62 8.14
N GLU A 69 11.28 -16.22 9.27
CA GLU A 69 11.28 -17.67 9.47
C GLU A 69 10.34 -18.37 8.47
N VAL A 70 9.08 -17.90 8.40
CA VAL A 70 8.08 -18.44 7.48
C VAL A 70 8.53 -18.29 6.03
N GLY A 71 8.97 -17.10 5.64
CA GLY A 71 9.46 -16.82 4.29
C GLY A 71 10.68 -17.66 3.92
N THR A 72 11.67 -17.73 4.81
CA THR A 72 12.88 -18.55 4.59
C THR A 72 12.49 -20.02 4.38
N LYS A 73 11.57 -20.56 5.18
CA LYS A 73 11.09 -21.94 5.03
C LYS A 73 10.47 -22.17 3.65
N VAL A 74 9.59 -21.27 3.19
CA VAL A 74 8.95 -21.33 1.87
C VAL A 74 9.97 -21.33 0.73
N THR A 75 11.07 -20.57 0.86
CA THR A 75 12.08 -20.42 -0.21
C THR A 75 13.12 -21.54 -0.30
N ARG A 76 13.15 -22.50 0.65
CA ARG A 76 14.23 -23.51 0.72
C ARG A 76 14.32 -24.44 -0.51
N HIS A 77 13.20 -24.68 -1.19
CA HIS A 77 13.10 -25.65 -2.28
C HIS A 77 12.58 -25.02 -3.58
N THR A 78 13.01 -23.79 -3.87
CA THR A 78 12.71 -23.11 -5.14
C THR A 78 13.71 -23.51 -6.23
N GLU A 79 13.36 -23.23 -7.47
CA GLU A 79 14.24 -23.41 -8.63
C GLU A 79 15.24 -22.25 -8.82
N ARG A 80 15.39 -21.36 -7.81
CA ARG A 80 16.32 -20.21 -7.81
C ARG A 80 17.21 -20.18 -6.55
N PRO A 81 18.10 -21.17 -6.35
CA PRO A 81 19.02 -21.19 -5.23
C PRO A 81 20.07 -20.06 -5.29
N ASP A 82 20.22 -19.41 -6.45
CA ASP A 82 21.07 -18.23 -6.66
C ASP A 82 20.53 -16.95 -6.01
N VAL A 83 19.23 -16.91 -5.68
CA VAL A 83 18.59 -15.72 -5.12
C VAL A 83 18.72 -15.70 -3.60
N ARG A 84 19.25 -14.60 -3.06
CA ARG A 84 19.23 -14.34 -1.63
C ARG A 84 17.94 -13.63 -1.23
N TYR A 85 16.97 -14.41 -0.77
CA TYR A 85 15.68 -13.90 -0.30
C TYR A 85 15.82 -13.11 1.02
N LYS A 86 15.10 -12.00 1.12
CA LYS A 86 15.05 -11.06 2.25
C LYS A 86 13.60 -10.68 2.49
N PHE A 87 13.16 -10.76 3.75
CA PHE A 87 11.76 -10.54 4.11
C PHE A 87 11.65 -9.35 5.05
N TYR A 88 10.67 -8.47 4.81
CA TYR A 88 10.47 -7.26 5.62
C TYR A 88 8.99 -7.08 5.97
N LEU A 89 8.73 -6.75 7.23
CA LEU A 89 7.42 -6.37 7.73
C LEU A 89 7.31 -4.83 7.77
N LEU A 90 6.40 -4.29 6.98
CA LEU A 90 6.19 -2.85 6.81
C LEU A 90 5.14 -2.30 7.80
N ASP A 91 5.35 -1.08 8.30
CA ASP A 91 4.40 -0.37 9.16
C ASP A 91 3.27 0.27 8.34
N SER A 92 2.44 -0.57 7.71
CA SER A 92 1.30 -0.11 6.93
C SER A 92 0.01 -0.84 7.31
N PRO A 93 -1.10 -0.12 7.53
CA PRO A 93 -2.39 -0.74 7.80
C PRO A 93 -3.02 -1.36 6.55
N MET A 94 -2.51 -1.03 5.37
CA MET A 94 -3.01 -1.55 4.10
C MET A 94 -2.75 -3.06 4.02
N VAL A 95 -3.67 -3.82 3.45
CA VAL A 95 -3.47 -5.25 3.21
C VAL A 95 -2.61 -5.40 1.95
N ASN A 96 -1.31 -5.68 2.10
CA ASN A 96 -0.44 -5.80 0.93
C ASN A 96 0.79 -6.69 1.17
N ALA A 97 1.30 -7.26 0.09
CA ALA A 97 2.61 -7.89 -0.02
C ALA A 97 3.10 -7.70 -1.46
N PHE A 98 4.42 -7.62 -1.64
CA PHE A 98 5.01 -7.49 -2.96
C PHE A 98 6.48 -7.90 -2.95
N ALA A 99 6.97 -8.31 -4.12
CA ALA A 99 8.38 -8.57 -4.37
C ALA A 99 9.05 -7.50 -5.25
N LEU A 100 10.31 -7.21 -4.93
CA LEU A 100 11.22 -6.51 -5.83
C LEU A 100 12.26 -7.50 -6.40
N PRO A 101 12.88 -7.17 -7.56
CA PRO A 101 14.02 -7.92 -8.08
C PRO A 101 15.12 -8.15 -7.03
N GLY A 102 15.91 -9.21 -7.19
CA GLY A 102 17.04 -9.48 -6.30
C GLY A 102 16.68 -10.07 -4.93
N GLY A 103 15.44 -10.54 -4.75
CA GLY A 103 15.05 -11.35 -3.59
C GLY A 103 14.37 -10.59 -2.45
N TYR A 104 13.98 -9.33 -2.62
CA TYR A 104 13.30 -8.57 -1.57
C TYR A 104 11.80 -8.84 -1.60
N ILE A 105 11.24 -9.31 -0.49
CA ILE A 105 9.81 -9.58 -0.31
C ILE A 105 9.32 -8.77 0.89
N TYR A 106 8.22 -8.07 0.71
CA TYR A 106 7.60 -7.22 1.72
C TYR A 106 6.21 -7.74 2.05
N THR A 107 5.83 -7.61 3.32
CA THR A 107 4.46 -7.82 3.78
C THR A 107 4.10 -6.73 4.77
N THR A 108 2.83 -6.32 4.81
CA THR A 108 2.37 -5.27 5.72
C THR A 108 1.71 -5.88 6.96
N ARG A 109 1.70 -5.13 8.06
CA ARG A 109 0.91 -5.50 9.24
C ARG A 109 -0.60 -5.59 8.96
N GLY A 110 -1.12 -4.84 7.99
CA GLY A 110 -2.50 -5.00 7.49
C GLY A 110 -2.75 -6.41 6.94
N LEU A 111 -1.80 -6.96 6.17
CA LEU A 111 -1.90 -8.33 5.66
C LEU A 111 -1.86 -9.37 6.77
N LEU A 112 -0.97 -9.18 7.76
CA LEU A 112 -0.93 -10.04 8.94
C LEU A 112 -2.27 -9.99 9.72
N ALA A 113 -2.89 -8.81 9.80
CA ALA A 113 -4.18 -8.66 10.48
C ALA A 113 -5.32 -9.40 9.74
N LEU A 114 -5.25 -9.48 8.41
CA LEU A 114 -6.25 -10.20 7.60
C LEU A 114 -6.04 -11.72 7.64
N ALA A 115 -4.81 -12.21 7.49
CA ALA A 115 -4.52 -13.64 7.47
C ALA A 115 -4.96 -14.34 8.76
N ASN A 116 -5.43 -15.59 8.65
CA ASN A 116 -6.01 -16.37 9.75
C ASN A 116 -5.17 -17.58 10.15
N SER A 117 -4.00 -17.76 9.54
CA SER A 117 -3.10 -18.88 9.82
C SER A 117 -1.68 -18.62 9.32
N GLU A 118 -0.70 -19.35 9.84
CA GLU A 118 0.67 -19.33 9.32
C GLU A 118 0.71 -19.84 7.87
N SER A 119 -0.15 -20.82 7.51
CA SER A 119 -0.28 -21.29 6.14
C SER A 119 -0.78 -20.22 5.17
N GLU A 120 -1.68 -19.34 5.59
CA GLU A 120 -2.12 -18.20 4.75
C GLU A 120 -0.99 -17.17 4.58
N LEU A 121 -0.25 -16.83 5.65
CA LEU A 121 0.94 -15.97 5.53
C LEU A 121 1.98 -16.62 4.61
N ALA A 122 2.26 -17.90 4.80
CA ALA A 122 3.18 -18.65 3.96
C ALA A 122 2.72 -18.64 2.50
N ALA A 123 1.41 -18.70 2.24
CA ALA A 123 0.87 -18.71 0.88
C ALA A 123 1.13 -17.40 0.16
N VAL A 124 0.94 -16.27 0.83
CA VAL A 124 1.29 -14.94 0.29
C VAL A 124 2.78 -14.85 0.01
N LEU A 125 3.64 -15.24 0.95
CA LEU A 125 5.09 -15.21 0.74
C LEU A 125 5.54 -16.17 -0.38
N ALA A 126 4.84 -17.30 -0.55
CA ALA A 126 5.06 -18.25 -1.63
C ALA A 126 4.62 -17.71 -2.99
N HIS A 127 3.52 -16.97 -3.05
CA HIS A 127 3.06 -16.25 -4.24
C HIS A 127 4.11 -15.22 -4.69
N GLU A 128 4.58 -14.36 -3.77
CA GLU A 128 5.64 -13.39 -4.04
C GLU A 128 6.95 -14.05 -4.47
N THR A 129 7.30 -15.17 -3.82
CA THR A 129 8.44 -16.01 -4.24
C THR A 129 8.24 -16.53 -5.67
N GLY A 130 7.02 -16.91 -6.04
CA GLY A 130 6.63 -17.31 -7.39
C GLY A 130 6.90 -16.24 -8.43
N HIS A 131 6.63 -14.95 -8.15
CA HIS A 131 6.98 -13.86 -9.05
C HIS A 131 8.49 -13.73 -9.28
N ILE A 132 9.29 -13.91 -8.21
CA ILE A 132 10.75 -13.86 -8.29
C ILE A 132 11.30 -15.06 -9.07
N THR A 133 10.80 -16.27 -8.79
CA THR A 133 11.28 -17.49 -9.46
C THR A 133 10.89 -17.51 -10.94
N ALA A 134 9.68 -17.03 -11.25
CA ALA A 134 9.21 -16.82 -12.61
C ALA A 134 9.81 -15.57 -13.29
N ARG A 135 10.66 -14.79 -12.61
CA ARG A 135 11.31 -13.57 -13.13
C ARG A 135 10.33 -12.57 -13.78
N HIS A 136 9.11 -12.47 -13.25
CA HIS A 136 8.05 -11.65 -13.86
C HIS A 136 8.43 -10.16 -13.96
N SER A 137 9.13 -9.60 -12.96
CA SER A 137 9.61 -8.22 -12.99
C SER A 137 10.66 -7.98 -14.07
N ALA A 138 11.60 -8.93 -14.26
CA ALA A 138 12.63 -8.87 -15.30
C ALA A 138 12.04 -9.02 -16.71
N GLU A 139 11.04 -9.88 -16.86
CA GLU A 139 10.28 -10.01 -18.10
C GLU A 139 9.58 -8.68 -18.45
N ARG A 140 8.92 -8.06 -17.48
CA ARG A 140 8.23 -6.78 -17.67
C ARG A 140 9.21 -5.66 -18.02
N TYR A 141 10.33 -5.57 -17.31
CA TYR A 141 11.40 -4.63 -17.63
C TYR A 141 11.86 -4.80 -19.09
N SER A 142 12.15 -6.05 -19.49
CA SER A 142 12.62 -6.37 -20.84
C SER A 142 11.59 -5.96 -21.91
N ARG A 143 10.30 -6.27 -21.69
CA ARG A 143 9.21 -5.86 -22.60
C ARG A 143 9.08 -4.34 -22.70
N GLY A 144 9.22 -3.63 -21.57
CA GLY A 144 9.18 -2.18 -21.52
C GLY A 144 10.32 -1.54 -22.31
N VAL A 145 11.55 -2.01 -22.13
CA VAL A 145 12.73 -1.56 -22.90
C VAL A 145 12.52 -1.76 -24.40
N VAL A 146 12.04 -2.93 -24.83
CA VAL A 146 11.78 -3.21 -26.25
C VAL A 146 10.68 -2.31 -26.82
N THR A 147 9.62 -2.06 -26.06
CA THR A 147 8.53 -1.17 -26.51
C THR A 147 9.05 0.26 -26.70
N SER A 148 9.86 0.75 -25.76
CA SER A 148 10.48 2.08 -25.86
C SER A 148 11.44 2.18 -27.05
N LEU A 149 12.28 1.16 -27.28
CA LEU A 149 13.18 1.11 -28.43
C LEU A 149 12.42 1.02 -29.77
N GLY A 150 11.36 0.19 -29.84
CA GLY A 150 10.51 0.08 -31.01
C GLY A 150 9.80 1.39 -31.34
N ALA A 151 9.26 2.08 -30.32
CA ALA A 151 8.66 3.40 -30.47
C ALA A 151 9.67 4.45 -30.96
N ALA A 152 10.91 4.42 -30.46
CA ALA A 152 11.99 5.32 -30.92
C ALA A 152 12.38 5.04 -32.39
N VAL A 153 12.48 3.77 -32.79
CA VAL A 153 12.73 3.39 -34.18
C VAL A 153 11.60 3.85 -35.10
N LEU A 154 10.34 3.60 -34.71
CA LEU A 154 9.17 4.11 -35.42
C LEU A 154 9.21 5.64 -35.54
N ALA A 155 9.39 6.37 -34.44
CA ALA A 155 9.49 7.83 -34.44
C ALA A 155 10.60 8.38 -35.36
N SER A 156 11.76 7.72 -35.36
CA SER A 156 12.88 8.08 -36.24
C SER A 156 12.58 7.83 -37.73
N ALA A 157 11.77 6.81 -38.05
CA ALA A 157 11.35 6.51 -39.41
C ALA A 157 10.29 7.51 -39.95
N ILE A 158 9.56 8.18 -39.06
CA ILE A 158 8.59 9.26 -39.39
C ILE A 158 9.20 10.66 -39.28
N GLY A 159 10.52 10.79 -39.03
CA GLY A 159 11.25 12.06 -39.03
C GLY A 159 11.14 12.89 -37.75
N ASN A 160 10.60 12.32 -36.65
CA ASN A 160 10.51 13.00 -35.37
C ASN A 160 11.61 12.51 -34.42
N SER A 161 12.52 13.41 -34.02
CA SER A 161 13.61 13.11 -33.07
C SER A 161 13.10 13.04 -31.63
N VAL A 162 12.43 11.95 -31.26
CA VAL A 162 11.96 11.65 -29.88
C VAL A 162 12.95 10.70 -29.16
N ALA A 163 14.24 10.76 -29.51
CA ALA A 163 15.22 9.79 -29.02
C ALA A 163 15.72 10.05 -27.58
N SER A 164 15.54 11.26 -27.04
CA SER A 164 16.07 11.63 -25.71
C SER A 164 15.17 11.21 -24.53
N ASP A 165 13.86 11.06 -24.73
CA ASP A 165 12.92 10.75 -23.64
C ASP A 165 12.78 9.24 -23.37
N ALA A 166 13.23 8.39 -24.30
CA ALA A 166 13.10 6.93 -24.18
C ALA A 166 13.97 6.32 -23.05
N LEU A 167 15.00 7.03 -22.59
CA LEU A 167 15.94 6.58 -21.55
C LEU A 167 15.48 6.90 -20.11
N GLY A 168 14.49 7.80 -19.94
CA GLY A 168 13.95 8.19 -18.62
C GLY A 168 12.82 7.29 -18.08
N LEU A 169 12.33 6.34 -18.89
CA LEU A 169 11.10 5.57 -18.61
C LEU A 169 11.31 4.31 -17.72
N GLY A 170 12.47 4.16 -17.07
CA GLY A 170 12.87 2.92 -16.40
C GLY A 170 12.40 2.73 -14.95
N THR A 171 11.97 3.79 -14.25
CA THR A 171 11.88 3.75 -12.78
C THR A 171 10.58 3.18 -12.22
N ASP A 172 9.50 3.04 -13.01
CA ASP A 172 8.22 2.60 -12.45
C ASP A 172 7.68 1.32 -13.12
N LEU A 173 8.40 0.78 -14.11
CA LEU A 173 7.94 -0.36 -14.88
C LEU A 173 7.83 -1.63 -14.06
N TYR A 174 8.67 -1.83 -13.03
CA TYR A 174 8.60 -3.02 -12.17
C TYR A 174 7.47 -3.00 -11.14
N ILE A 175 6.81 -1.85 -10.90
CA ILE A 175 5.74 -1.68 -9.90
C ILE A 175 4.32 -1.81 -10.52
N LYS A 176 4.21 -1.95 -11.84
CA LYS A 176 2.91 -2.17 -12.52
C LYS A 176 2.21 -3.47 -12.07
N SER A 177 0.91 -3.57 -12.32
CA SER A 177 0.14 -4.81 -12.07
C SER A 177 0.61 -5.98 -12.95
N TYR A 178 0.55 -7.19 -12.41
CA TYR A 178 0.91 -8.40 -13.16
C TYR A 178 -0.21 -8.82 -14.11
N SER A 179 0.15 -9.45 -15.22
CA SER A 179 -0.85 -10.01 -16.12
C SER A 179 -1.55 -11.20 -15.46
N ARG A 180 -2.78 -11.53 -15.89
CA ARG A 180 -3.51 -12.72 -15.39
C ARG A 180 -2.70 -14.01 -15.52
N GLY A 181 -1.91 -14.14 -16.59
CA GLY A 181 -1.04 -15.30 -16.79
C GLY A 181 0.07 -15.40 -15.75
N GLN A 182 0.67 -14.25 -15.38
CA GLN A 182 1.71 -14.17 -14.36
C GLN A 182 1.14 -14.43 -12.96
N GLU A 183 -0.04 -13.92 -12.64
CA GLU A 183 -0.75 -14.23 -11.38
C GLU A 183 -1.03 -15.73 -11.25
N ASN A 184 -1.59 -16.34 -12.29
CA ASN A 184 -1.89 -17.77 -12.32
C ASN A 184 -0.62 -18.62 -12.16
N GLU A 185 0.51 -18.17 -12.71
CA GLU A 185 1.80 -18.85 -12.60
C GLU A 185 2.39 -18.71 -11.20
N ALA A 186 2.33 -17.52 -10.60
CA ALA A 186 2.73 -17.28 -9.22
C ALA A 186 1.88 -18.09 -8.23
N ASP A 187 0.56 -18.20 -8.45
CA ASP A 187 -0.32 -19.06 -7.65
C ASP A 187 0.11 -20.53 -7.70
N THR A 188 0.35 -21.05 -8.91
CA THR A 188 0.78 -22.45 -9.11
C THR A 188 2.14 -22.74 -8.46
N LEU A 189 3.09 -21.82 -8.61
CA LEU A 189 4.39 -21.93 -7.97
C LEU A 189 4.26 -21.82 -6.44
N GLY A 190 3.41 -20.91 -5.95
CA GLY A 190 3.14 -20.73 -4.54
C GLY A 190 2.60 -22.00 -3.89
N ILE A 191 1.55 -22.60 -4.47
CA ILE A 191 0.97 -23.89 -4.03
C ILE A 191 2.03 -25.00 -4.02
N ARG A 192 2.87 -25.07 -5.05
CA ARG A 192 3.97 -26.03 -5.12
C ARG A 192 4.97 -25.82 -3.99
N TYR A 193 5.37 -24.57 -3.71
CA TYR A 193 6.35 -24.26 -2.65
C TYR A 193 5.77 -24.52 -1.24
N LEU A 194 4.49 -24.22 -1.02
CA LEU A 194 3.79 -24.60 0.21
C LEU A 194 3.87 -26.11 0.43
N SER A 195 3.49 -26.90 -0.57
CA SER A 195 3.51 -28.35 -0.47
C SER A 195 4.92 -28.91 -0.23
N ARG A 196 5.93 -28.42 -0.97
CA ARG A 196 7.34 -28.84 -0.79
C ARG A 196 7.92 -28.50 0.57
N THR A 197 7.33 -27.55 1.28
CA THR A 197 7.83 -27.07 2.58
C THR A 197 6.94 -27.47 3.74
N GLY A 198 5.94 -28.32 3.48
CA GLY A 198 5.08 -28.94 4.49
C GLY A 198 3.96 -28.04 4.99
N TYR A 199 3.65 -26.93 4.32
CA TYR A 199 2.47 -26.11 4.61
C TYR A 199 1.23 -26.63 3.90
N ASP A 200 0.05 -26.36 4.46
CA ASP A 200 -1.21 -26.68 3.80
C ASP A 200 -1.40 -25.80 2.54
N PRO A 201 -1.47 -26.39 1.33
CA PRO A 201 -1.62 -25.60 0.12
C PRO A 201 -2.97 -24.86 0.01
N ARG A 202 -3.97 -25.25 0.82
CA ARG A 202 -5.27 -24.56 0.90
C ARG A 202 -5.16 -23.15 1.47
N GLY A 203 -4.07 -22.85 2.19
CA GLY A 203 -3.79 -21.49 2.68
C GLY A 203 -3.82 -20.43 1.58
N MET A 204 -3.46 -20.78 0.34
CA MET A 204 -3.59 -19.89 -0.82
C MET A 204 -5.05 -19.53 -1.11
N THR A 205 -5.91 -20.55 -1.21
CA THR A 205 -7.33 -20.36 -1.45
C THR A 205 -8.01 -19.60 -0.31
N ASP A 206 -7.69 -19.95 0.93
CA ASP A 206 -8.29 -19.33 2.12
C ASP A 206 -7.91 -17.84 2.21
N PHE A 207 -6.64 -17.50 1.95
CA PHE A 207 -6.22 -16.10 1.92
C PHE A 207 -6.90 -15.30 0.81
N LEU A 208 -6.98 -15.84 -0.42
CA LEU A 208 -7.65 -15.15 -1.53
C LEU A 208 -9.15 -14.88 -1.23
N ARG A 209 -9.82 -15.78 -0.50
CA ARG A 209 -11.21 -15.58 -0.05
C ARG A 209 -11.32 -14.52 1.04
N ASN A 210 -10.39 -14.52 2.00
CA ASN A 210 -10.33 -13.49 3.05
C ASN A 210 -10.13 -12.12 2.42
N LEU A 211 -9.21 -12.03 1.46
CA LEU A 211 -8.93 -10.81 0.70
C LEU A 211 -10.14 -10.34 -0.11
N GLN A 212 -10.83 -11.22 -0.83
CA GLN A 212 -12.06 -10.86 -1.55
C GLN A 212 -13.14 -10.29 -0.60
N SER A 213 -13.28 -10.87 0.58
CA SER A 213 -14.25 -10.43 1.58
C SER A 213 -13.88 -9.06 2.16
N ASP A 214 -12.59 -8.81 2.37
CA ASP A 214 -12.04 -7.52 2.79
C ASP A 214 -12.30 -6.42 1.77
N SER A 215 -11.99 -6.63 0.49
CA SER A 215 -12.24 -5.61 -0.54
C SER A 215 -13.73 -5.30 -0.74
N VAL A 216 -14.62 -6.29 -0.58
CA VAL A 216 -16.08 -6.03 -0.60
C VAL A 216 -16.50 -5.17 0.58
N LEU A 217 -15.94 -5.43 1.77
CA LEU A 217 -16.22 -4.64 2.96
C LEU A 217 -15.67 -3.22 2.81
N GLU A 218 -14.42 -3.05 2.38
CA GLU A 218 -13.80 -1.75 2.15
C GLU A 218 -14.56 -0.92 1.11
N ALA A 219 -15.06 -1.54 0.03
CA ALA A 219 -15.92 -0.86 -0.95
C ALA A 219 -17.24 -0.35 -0.33
N ARG A 220 -17.81 -1.09 0.64
CA ARG A 220 -19.03 -0.67 1.37
C ARG A 220 -18.73 0.43 2.38
N VAL A 221 -17.67 0.28 3.17
CA VAL A 221 -17.21 1.28 4.15
C VAL A 221 -16.87 2.60 3.47
N SER A 222 -16.29 2.54 2.27
CA SER A 222 -15.86 3.73 1.53
C SER A 222 -16.96 4.47 0.77
N GLY A 223 -18.14 3.87 0.54
CA GLY A 223 -19.28 4.54 -0.07
C GLY A 223 -19.24 4.74 -1.61
N GLN A 224 -18.47 3.92 -2.33
CA GLN A 224 -18.17 3.90 -3.79
C GLN A 224 -16.83 4.54 -4.20
N GLY A 225 -16.04 3.73 -4.93
CA GLY A 225 -14.71 4.06 -5.42
C GLY A 225 -13.68 3.84 -4.34
N GLY A 226 -13.20 2.59 -4.21
CA GLY A 226 -12.12 2.22 -3.30
C GLY A 226 -11.05 3.30 -3.32
N SER A 227 -10.63 3.71 -2.12
CA SER A 227 -9.52 4.64 -1.95
C SER A 227 -8.43 4.28 -2.96
N GLY A 228 -7.97 5.25 -3.76
CA GLY A 228 -6.89 5.08 -4.75
C GLY A 228 -5.52 4.72 -4.15
N THR A 229 -5.52 4.13 -2.96
CA THR A 229 -4.41 3.48 -2.29
C THR A 229 -4.14 2.12 -2.92
N MET A 230 -2.86 1.81 -3.22
CA MET A 230 -2.40 0.51 -3.72
C MET A 230 -2.69 -0.64 -2.73
N ASP A 231 -3.93 -1.11 -2.67
CA ASP A 231 -4.30 -2.39 -2.04
C ASP A 231 -3.69 -3.57 -2.84
N TYR A 232 -3.55 -4.75 -2.23
CA TYR A 232 -3.04 -5.97 -2.89
C TYR A 232 -3.74 -6.22 -4.23
N PHE A 233 -5.05 -5.99 -4.33
CA PHE A 233 -5.82 -6.12 -5.58
C PHE A 233 -5.44 -5.14 -6.70
N SER A 234 -4.83 -4.00 -6.37
CA SER A 234 -4.38 -3.03 -7.38
C SER A 234 -3.25 -3.60 -8.23
N THR A 235 -2.43 -4.49 -7.65
CA THR A 235 -1.31 -5.16 -8.31
C THR A 235 -1.58 -6.64 -8.61
N HIS A 236 -2.39 -7.31 -7.79
CA HIS A 236 -2.71 -8.75 -7.82
C HIS A 236 -4.24 -9.01 -7.72
N PRO A 237 -5.01 -8.87 -8.81
CA PRO A 237 -6.45 -9.06 -8.73
C PRO A 237 -6.86 -10.50 -8.36
N ALA A 238 -7.44 -10.76 -7.18
CA ALA A 238 -8.01 -12.07 -6.79
C ALA A 238 -9.38 -12.31 -7.45
N THR A 239 -9.37 -12.73 -8.70
CA THR A 239 -10.59 -13.06 -9.45
C THR A 239 -11.23 -14.36 -8.95
N GLN A 240 -12.55 -14.51 -9.14
CA GLN A 240 -13.23 -15.79 -8.85
C GLN A 240 -12.59 -16.97 -9.60
N GLU A 241 -12.09 -16.72 -10.81
CA GLU A 241 -11.34 -17.68 -11.61
C GLU A 241 -10.06 -18.16 -10.90
N ARG A 242 -9.26 -17.25 -10.32
CA ARG A 242 -8.08 -17.61 -9.54
C ARG A 242 -8.43 -18.43 -8.30
N VAL A 243 -9.49 -18.04 -7.58
CA VAL A 243 -9.97 -18.81 -6.43
C VAL A 243 -10.35 -20.24 -6.86
N ALA A 244 -11.11 -20.40 -7.96
CA ALA A 244 -11.48 -21.71 -8.47
C ALA A 244 -10.27 -22.54 -8.90
N LYS A 245 -9.28 -21.93 -9.58
CA LYS A 245 -8.05 -22.59 -10.01
C LYS A 245 -7.20 -23.07 -8.82
N THR A 246 -7.01 -22.22 -7.81
CA THR A 246 -6.23 -22.59 -6.61
C THR A 246 -6.87 -23.74 -5.83
N ILE A 247 -8.21 -23.83 -5.79
CA ILE A 247 -8.92 -24.99 -5.22
C ILE A 247 -8.54 -26.28 -5.96
N GLY A 248 -8.60 -26.26 -7.28
CA GLY A 248 -8.27 -27.42 -8.12
C GLY A 248 -6.81 -27.83 -8.00
N GLU A 249 -5.88 -26.87 -7.92
CA GLU A 249 -4.45 -27.13 -7.78
C GLU A 249 -4.08 -27.61 -6.37
N ALA A 250 -4.61 -26.99 -5.33
CA ALA A 250 -4.37 -27.41 -3.95
C ALA A 250 -4.88 -28.84 -3.70
N ALA A 251 -5.99 -29.25 -4.34
CA ALA A 251 -6.54 -30.59 -4.24
C ALA A 251 -5.65 -31.70 -4.84
N GLN A 252 -4.64 -31.35 -5.63
CA GLN A 252 -3.67 -32.31 -6.18
C GLN A 252 -2.63 -32.74 -5.13
N TYR A 253 -2.56 -32.03 -4.00
CA TYR A 253 -1.61 -32.29 -2.92
C TYR A 253 -2.34 -32.88 -1.69
N PRO A 254 -1.66 -33.71 -0.87
CA PRO A 254 -2.26 -34.26 0.33
C PRO A 254 -2.68 -33.16 1.32
N PRO A 255 -3.85 -33.27 1.99
CA PRO A 255 -4.38 -32.24 2.89
C PRO A 255 -3.71 -32.24 4.28
N GLN A 256 -2.45 -32.67 4.38
CA GLN A 256 -1.76 -32.96 5.64
C GLN A 256 -0.74 -31.87 6.03
N GLY A 257 -0.75 -30.74 5.33
CA GLY A 257 0.17 -29.65 5.59
C GLY A 257 -0.13 -28.92 6.89
N VAL A 258 0.89 -28.25 7.42
CA VAL A 258 0.80 -27.43 8.63
C VAL A 258 -0.04 -26.18 8.33
N VAL A 259 -1.02 -25.90 9.19
CA VAL A 259 -1.84 -24.67 9.18
C VAL A 259 -1.37 -23.66 10.23
N ASN A 260 -1.09 -24.13 11.46
CA ASN A 260 -0.61 -23.31 12.59
C ASN A 260 -1.47 -22.08 12.93
N ARG A 261 -2.81 -22.21 12.88
CA ARG A 261 -3.72 -21.09 13.16
C ARG A 261 -3.53 -20.44 14.53
N ASP A 262 -3.61 -21.21 15.61
CA ASP A 262 -3.62 -20.61 16.96
C ASP A 262 -2.26 -19.99 17.33
N SER A 263 -1.15 -20.65 16.96
CA SER A 263 0.21 -20.11 17.08
C SER A 263 0.34 -18.77 16.32
N TYR A 264 -0.15 -18.73 15.08
CA TYR A 264 -0.15 -17.50 14.28
C TYR A 264 -0.93 -16.38 14.96
N LEU A 265 -2.16 -16.66 15.40
CA LEU A 265 -3.01 -15.69 16.07
C LEU A 265 -2.35 -15.13 17.34
N GLN A 266 -1.76 -15.99 18.16
CA GLN A 266 -1.06 -15.58 19.38
C GLN A 266 0.12 -14.65 19.06
N ARG A 267 0.88 -14.92 18.00
CA ARG A 267 2.04 -14.10 17.59
C ARG A 267 1.65 -12.69 17.16
N ILE A 268 0.50 -12.52 16.49
CA ILE A 268 0.02 -11.20 16.04
C ILE A 268 -0.81 -10.47 17.11
N SER A 269 -1.11 -11.11 18.23
CA SER A 269 -1.85 -10.49 19.34
C SER A 269 -1.02 -9.38 19.99
N GLY A 270 -1.58 -8.18 20.09
CA GLY A 270 -0.89 -6.96 20.53
C GLY A 270 -0.39 -6.08 19.37
N MET A 271 -0.46 -6.56 18.12
CA MET A 271 -0.08 -5.78 16.94
C MET A 271 -0.98 -4.55 16.77
N THR A 272 -0.41 -3.45 16.27
CA THR A 272 -1.17 -2.24 15.92
C THR A 272 -2.13 -2.53 14.77
N TYR A 273 -3.40 -2.18 14.95
CA TYR A 273 -4.46 -2.31 13.95
C TYR A 273 -4.87 -0.92 13.41
N GLY A 274 -5.09 -0.79 12.11
CA GLY A 274 -5.35 0.51 11.48
C GLY A 274 -4.13 1.44 11.55
N GLU A 275 -4.27 2.73 11.35
CA GLU A 275 -3.13 3.67 11.25
C GLU A 275 -2.21 3.66 12.51
N SER A 276 -0.91 3.92 12.34
CA SER A 276 0.10 3.89 13.42
C SER A 276 0.28 5.27 14.07
N PRO A 277 0.66 5.37 15.36
CA PRO A 277 0.83 6.68 16.01
C PRO A 277 1.99 7.50 15.41
N ALA A 278 2.97 6.83 14.83
CA ALA A 278 4.11 7.43 14.13
C ALA A 278 3.69 8.17 12.85
N GLN A 279 2.61 7.72 12.21
CA GLN A 279 2.01 8.35 11.03
C GLN A 279 0.76 9.18 11.41
N GLY A 280 0.38 9.21 12.68
CA GLY A 280 -0.92 9.68 13.13
C GLY A 280 -2.08 8.79 12.69
N PHE A 281 -3.28 9.08 13.18
CA PHE A 281 -4.47 8.31 12.85
C PHE A 281 -5.77 9.10 12.92
N VAL A 282 -6.79 8.60 12.24
CA VAL A 282 -8.15 9.14 12.17
C VAL A 282 -9.08 8.42 13.14
N ARG A 283 -9.88 9.20 13.87
CA ARG A 283 -11.10 8.73 14.55
C ARG A 283 -12.26 9.62 14.17
N GLY A 284 -13.25 9.06 13.48
CA GLY A 284 -14.37 9.81 12.92
C GLY A 284 -13.88 10.90 11.95
N ARG A 285 -13.99 12.16 12.37
CA ARG A 285 -13.57 13.34 11.59
C ARG A 285 -12.29 13.98 12.09
N THR A 286 -11.66 13.43 13.12
CA THR A 286 -10.48 14.02 13.75
C THR A 286 -9.25 13.20 13.40
N PHE A 287 -8.20 13.88 12.96
CA PHE A 287 -6.86 13.33 12.84
C PHE A 287 -6.05 13.66 14.10
N TYR A 288 -5.30 12.67 14.59
CA TYR A 288 -4.45 12.76 15.78
C TYR A 288 -3.04 12.35 15.42
N HIS A 289 -2.04 13.07 15.92
CA HIS A 289 -0.64 12.67 15.82
C HIS A 289 0.03 12.76 17.19
N PRO A 290 -0.06 11.70 18.01
CA PRO A 290 0.42 11.74 19.39
C PRO A 290 1.92 12.07 19.52
N GLU A 291 2.76 11.57 18.61
CA GLU A 291 4.21 11.82 18.62
C GLU A 291 4.58 13.27 18.29
N LEU A 292 3.90 13.89 17.30
CA LEU A 292 4.07 15.30 16.98
C LEU A 292 3.19 16.22 17.83
N GLY A 293 2.31 15.65 18.66
CA GLY A 293 1.53 16.33 19.68
C GLY A 293 0.40 17.23 19.15
N PHE A 294 -0.19 16.95 17.99
CA PHE A 294 -1.28 17.77 17.43
C PHE A 294 -2.49 16.96 17.00
N GLN A 295 -3.62 17.66 16.87
CA GLN A 295 -4.85 17.15 16.28
C GLN A 295 -5.54 18.20 15.41
N PHE A 296 -6.42 17.78 14.52
CA PHE A 296 -7.40 18.65 13.85
C PHE A 296 -8.62 17.86 13.39
N THR A 297 -9.75 18.54 13.22
CA THR A 297 -11.04 17.96 12.83
C THR A 297 -11.52 18.56 11.51
N VAL A 298 -11.94 17.71 10.56
CA VAL A 298 -12.57 18.16 9.30
C VAL A 298 -14.08 18.33 9.45
N PRO A 299 -14.77 19.09 8.57
CA PRO A 299 -16.20 19.36 8.71
C PRO A 299 -17.05 18.08 8.56
N PRO A 300 -18.32 18.10 9.03
CA PRO A 300 -19.28 17.06 8.67
C PRO A 300 -19.36 16.86 7.15
N GLY A 301 -19.45 15.60 6.71
CA GLY A 301 -19.47 15.23 5.29
C GLY A 301 -18.10 15.16 4.61
N PHE A 302 -17.01 15.43 5.33
CA PHE A 302 -15.66 15.10 4.88
C PHE A 302 -15.23 13.72 5.37
N ARG A 303 -14.50 13.01 4.51
CA ARG A 303 -13.76 11.80 4.84
C ARG A 303 -12.26 12.09 4.82
N LEU A 304 -11.56 11.65 5.85
CA LEU A 304 -10.10 11.75 5.94
C LEU A 304 -9.43 10.51 5.36
N VAL A 305 -8.29 10.73 4.71
CA VAL A 305 -7.35 9.71 4.25
C VAL A 305 -5.97 10.13 4.75
N ASN A 306 -5.36 9.31 5.61
CA ASN A 306 -3.99 9.52 6.06
C ASN A 306 -3.01 8.91 5.04
N GLN A 307 -1.97 9.66 4.68
CA GLN A 307 -0.87 9.21 3.83
C GLN A 307 0.46 9.57 4.53
N PRO A 308 1.58 8.90 4.18
CA PRO A 308 2.86 9.10 4.89
C PRO A 308 3.33 10.55 4.98
N GLU A 309 3.10 11.35 3.94
CA GLU A 309 3.55 12.75 3.87
C GLU A 309 2.42 13.79 4.03
N GLN A 310 1.15 13.37 4.00
CA GLN A 310 0.01 14.30 4.01
C GLN A 310 -1.29 13.64 4.48
N VAL A 311 -2.23 14.45 4.95
CA VAL A 311 -3.59 14.04 5.28
C VAL A 311 -4.57 14.75 4.34
N ILE A 312 -5.45 13.99 3.69
CA ILE A 312 -6.42 14.51 2.72
C ILE A 312 -7.83 14.34 3.26
N GLY A 313 -8.57 15.44 3.40
CA GLY A 313 -10.01 15.48 3.62
C GLY A 313 -10.76 15.72 2.30
N MET A 314 -11.75 14.89 1.99
CA MET A 314 -12.56 15.01 0.77
C MET A 314 -14.05 15.02 1.09
N SER A 315 -14.83 15.85 0.41
CA SER A 315 -16.30 15.86 0.48
C SER A 315 -16.95 15.60 -0.87
N GLN A 316 -18.22 15.15 -0.85
CA GLN A 316 -18.95 14.74 -2.07
C GLN A 316 -19.17 15.86 -3.09
N ASP A 317 -19.14 17.13 -2.68
CA ASP A 317 -19.26 18.28 -3.58
C ASP A 317 -17.92 18.69 -4.22
N GLY A 318 -16.86 17.93 -3.97
CA GLY A 318 -15.52 18.16 -4.54
C GLY A 318 -14.66 19.13 -3.74
N SER A 319 -15.07 19.51 -2.51
CA SER A 319 -14.17 20.27 -1.63
C SER A 319 -13.06 19.36 -1.10
N LEU A 320 -11.85 19.92 -0.99
CA LEU A 320 -10.64 19.23 -0.56
C LEU A 320 -9.94 20.02 0.55
N ILE A 321 -9.39 19.31 1.53
CA ILE A 321 -8.48 19.82 2.54
C ILE A 321 -7.23 18.96 2.47
N VAL A 322 -6.07 19.54 2.21
CA VAL A 322 -4.77 18.87 2.27
C VAL A 322 -4.00 19.48 3.43
N PHE A 323 -3.51 18.62 4.32
CA PHE A 323 -2.65 18.96 5.45
C PHE A 323 -1.30 18.27 5.28
N ASP A 324 -0.21 19.02 5.38
CA ASP A 324 1.15 18.47 5.36
C ASP A 324 2.15 19.37 6.10
N PHE A 325 3.39 18.89 6.18
CA PHE A 325 4.53 19.64 6.70
C PHE A 325 5.48 20.03 5.58
N LEU A 326 5.88 21.29 5.59
CA LEU A 326 6.94 21.82 4.74
C LEU A 326 8.17 22.21 5.58
N PRO A 327 9.39 21.96 5.10
CA PRO A 327 10.60 22.37 5.81
C PRO A 327 10.71 23.90 5.83
N ASN A 328 11.00 24.47 6.99
CA ASN A 328 11.25 25.91 7.20
C ASN A 328 12.67 26.13 7.75
N LYS A 329 13.68 25.66 7.02
CA LYS A 329 15.09 25.76 7.42
C LYS A 329 15.60 27.20 7.54
N GLY A 330 14.96 28.13 6.83
CA GLY A 330 15.29 29.56 6.85
C GLY A 330 14.68 30.33 8.02
N GLY A 331 13.89 29.68 8.89
CA GLY A 331 13.23 30.35 10.02
C GLY A 331 12.27 31.47 9.59
N LEU A 332 11.65 31.35 8.42
CA LEU A 332 10.74 32.36 7.90
C LEU A 332 9.51 32.49 8.80
N SER A 333 9.05 33.73 9.01
CA SER A 333 7.73 33.97 9.60
C SER A 333 6.63 33.37 8.72
N PRO A 334 5.45 33.02 9.27
CA PRO A 334 4.40 32.36 8.49
C PRO A 334 3.96 33.14 7.25
N LEU A 335 3.87 34.47 7.35
CA LEU A 335 3.54 35.33 6.21
C LEU A 335 4.64 35.27 5.13
N ASN A 336 5.91 35.48 5.51
CA ASN A 336 7.01 35.43 4.56
C ASN A 336 7.17 34.05 3.92
N PHE A 337 6.90 32.98 4.67
CA PHE A 337 6.92 31.62 4.16
C PHE A 337 5.80 31.41 3.14
N LEU A 338 4.57 31.83 3.46
CA LEU A 338 3.43 31.73 2.56
C LEU A 338 3.69 32.48 1.24
N GLU A 339 4.22 33.70 1.31
CA GLU A 339 4.50 34.53 0.14
C GLU A 339 5.60 33.93 -0.75
N ARG A 340 6.69 33.45 -0.14
CA ARG A 340 7.87 32.96 -0.88
C ARG A 340 7.71 31.53 -1.38
N GLU A 341 7.22 30.64 -0.53
CA GLU A 341 7.26 29.20 -0.78
C GLU A 341 5.92 28.65 -1.31
N MET A 342 4.79 29.27 -0.96
CA MET A 342 3.46 28.68 -1.21
C MET A 342 2.67 29.38 -2.32
N LEU A 343 2.80 30.71 -2.47
CA LEU A 343 2.10 31.47 -3.51
C LEU A 343 2.72 31.34 -4.92
N LYS A 344 3.92 30.75 -5.05
CA LYS A 344 4.60 30.46 -6.34
C LYS A 344 4.60 31.66 -7.31
N GLY A 345 4.87 32.87 -6.79
CA GLY A 345 4.92 34.10 -7.59
C GLY A 345 3.57 34.78 -7.84
N ARG A 346 2.48 34.32 -7.22
CA ARG A 346 1.20 35.05 -7.20
C ARG A 346 1.30 36.30 -6.32
N PRO A 347 0.58 37.39 -6.66
CA PRO A 347 0.53 38.58 -5.81
C PRO A 347 0.06 38.25 -4.39
N ALA A 348 0.78 38.76 -3.40
CA ALA A 348 0.45 38.61 -1.99
C ALA A 348 -0.64 39.59 -1.51
N SER A 349 -1.37 40.24 -2.42
CA SER A 349 -2.34 41.30 -2.07
C SER A 349 -3.45 40.82 -1.12
N ASP A 350 -3.75 39.52 -1.15
CA ASP A 350 -4.76 38.89 -0.29
C ASP A 350 -4.12 38.02 0.83
N ALA A 351 -2.81 38.16 1.05
CA ALA A 351 -2.12 37.49 2.14
C ALA A 351 -2.32 38.27 3.45
N GLU A 352 -2.87 37.60 4.46
CA GLU A 352 -3.19 38.20 5.75
C GLU A 352 -2.56 37.41 6.90
N ARG A 353 -2.22 38.11 7.98
CA ARG A 353 -1.82 37.50 9.24
C ARG A 353 -3.07 37.08 9.99
N ILE A 354 -3.06 35.86 10.51
CA ILE A 354 -4.13 35.30 11.33
C ILE A 354 -3.52 34.65 12.58
N GLU A 355 -4.38 34.22 13.49
CA GLU A 355 -3.99 33.45 14.66
C GLU A 355 -4.86 32.20 14.75
N ILE A 356 -4.25 31.05 15.03
CA ILE A 356 -4.92 29.77 15.20
C ILE A 356 -4.57 29.26 16.60
N ASN A 357 -5.53 29.31 17.53
CA ASN A 357 -5.36 28.84 18.91
C ASN A 357 -4.10 29.41 19.61
N GLY A 358 -3.86 30.73 19.51
CA GLY A 358 -2.66 31.35 20.09
C GLY A 358 -1.41 31.28 19.21
N ILE A 359 -1.46 30.56 18.08
CA ILE A 359 -0.31 30.36 17.19
C ILE A 359 -0.37 31.40 16.06
N PRO A 360 0.66 32.25 15.90
CA PRO A 360 0.76 33.14 14.75
C PRO A 360 0.78 32.35 13.44
N ALA A 361 -0.06 32.75 12.50
CA ALA A 361 -0.24 32.08 11.23
C ALA A 361 -0.46 33.10 10.11
N ALA A 362 -0.50 32.63 8.87
CA ALA A 362 -0.85 33.44 7.70
C ALA A 362 -1.79 32.67 6.79
N THR A 363 -2.64 33.37 6.06
CA THR A 363 -3.50 32.80 5.04
C THR A 363 -3.52 33.67 3.79
N ALA A 364 -3.78 33.06 2.64
CA ALA A 364 -4.09 33.76 1.40
C ALA A 364 -5.13 32.95 0.64
N SER A 365 -5.97 33.63 -0.13
CA SER A 365 -6.95 32.97 -0.99
C SER A 365 -6.82 33.48 -2.43
N PHE A 366 -7.02 32.60 -3.40
CA PHE A 366 -7.06 32.97 -4.81
C PHE A 366 -7.94 32.01 -5.60
N THR A 367 -8.42 32.43 -6.75
CA THR A 367 -9.16 31.55 -7.67
C THR A 367 -8.20 30.69 -8.49
N GLY A 368 -8.63 29.48 -8.77
CA GLY A 368 -7.90 28.50 -9.58
C GLY A 368 -8.86 27.53 -10.25
N THR A 369 -8.30 26.49 -10.83
CA THR A 369 -9.08 25.46 -11.54
C THR A 369 -8.71 24.09 -10.99
N ALA A 370 -9.71 23.29 -10.64
CA ALA A 370 -9.54 21.87 -10.27
C ALA A 370 -10.48 21.03 -11.14
N ASN A 371 -9.94 20.03 -11.84
CA ASN A 371 -10.69 19.17 -12.77
C ASN A 371 -11.53 19.97 -13.79
N GLY A 372 -10.99 21.07 -14.31
CA GLY A 372 -11.67 21.94 -15.27
C GLY A 372 -12.77 22.83 -14.68
N ARG A 373 -12.99 22.84 -13.36
CA ARG A 373 -13.97 23.68 -12.67
C ARG A 373 -13.29 24.81 -11.87
N PRO A 374 -13.87 26.02 -11.84
CA PRO A 374 -13.36 27.11 -11.03
C PRO A 374 -13.54 26.78 -9.54
N VAL A 375 -12.49 27.01 -8.76
CA VAL A 375 -12.45 26.79 -7.32
C VAL A 375 -11.74 27.96 -6.65
N VAL A 376 -12.10 28.21 -5.39
CA VAL A 376 -11.27 29.04 -4.51
C VAL A 376 -10.28 28.15 -3.80
N ILE A 377 -9.00 28.52 -3.86
CA ILE A 377 -7.92 27.88 -3.12
C ILE A 377 -7.55 28.80 -1.96
N ARG A 378 -7.66 28.29 -0.74
CA ARG A 378 -7.19 28.94 0.48
C ARG A 378 -5.97 28.21 1.00
N LEU A 379 -4.89 28.94 1.19
CA LEU A 379 -3.66 28.47 1.80
C LEU A 379 -3.54 29.00 3.21
N ILE A 380 -3.01 28.19 4.12
CA ILE A 380 -2.66 28.58 5.48
C ILE A 380 -1.29 28.02 5.81
N ALA A 381 -0.45 28.87 6.40
CA ALA A 381 0.86 28.50 6.94
C ALA A 381 0.89 28.80 8.45
N LEU A 382 1.33 27.83 9.26
CA LEU A 382 1.59 28.04 10.69
C LEU A 382 2.78 27.21 11.18
N PRO A 383 3.59 27.70 12.12
CA PRO A 383 4.78 27.00 12.58
C PRO A 383 4.41 25.83 13.50
N TRP A 384 5.18 24.73 13.45
CA TRP A 384 5.00 23.60 14.37
C TRP A 384 6.30 22.87 14.69
N GLY A 385 6.76 22.99 15.93
CA GLY A 385 8.09 22.53 16.34
C GLY A 385 9.21 23.33 15.67
N GLU A 386 10.44 22.78 15.68
CA GLU A 386 11.60 23.46 15.11
C GLU A 386 11.67 23.26 13.58
N ASN A 387 11.91 24.35 12.84
CA ASN A 387 12.19 24.35 11.39
C ASN A 387 11.12 23.69 10.51
N ARG A 388 9.84 23.71 10.90
CA ARG A 388 8.71 23.21 10.09
C ARG A 388 7.58 24.22 10.01
N MET A 389 6.89 24.20 8.87
CA MET A 389 5.65 24.91 8.63
C MET A 389 4.57 23.88 8.33
N VAL A 390 3.48 23.91 9.08
CA VAL A 390 2.24 23.24 8.68
C VAL A 390 1.63 24.02 7.52
N ARG A 391 1.19 23.30 6.50
CA ARG A 391 0.36 23.84 5.44
C ARG A 391 -1.02 23.20 5.48
N PHE A 392 -2.05 24.03 5.51
CA PHE A 392 -3.37 23.63 5.01
C PHE A 392 -3.57 24.22 3.62
N GLN A 393 -3.90 23.39 2.65
CA GLN A 393 -4.36 23.79 1.33
C GLN A 393 -5.79 23.32 1.16
N ILE A 394 -6.71 24.26 1.01
CA ILE A 394 -8.14 23.99 0.93
C ILE A 394 -8.63 24.45 -0.44
N ALA A 395 -9.32 23.58 -1.16
CA ALA A 395 -10.00 23.91 -2.40
C ALA A 395 -11.51 23.68 -2.24
N TYR A 396 -12.33 24.65 -2.67
CA TYR A 396 -13.78 24.52 -2.66
C TYR A 396 -14.43 25.25 -3.84
N PRO A 397 -15.64 24.83 -4.29
CA PRO A 397 -16.36 25.51 -5.36
C PRO A 397 -16.65 26.99 -5.03
N GLU A 398 -16.61 27.88 -6.02
CA GLU A 398 -16.87 29.32 -5.82
C GLU A 398 -18.30 29.61 -5.29
N ASN A 399 -19.25 28.74 -5.60
CA ASN A 399 -20.67 28.85 -5.23
C ASN A 399 -21.04 28.10 -3.93
N ILE A 400 -20.06 27.85 -3.05
CA ILE A 400 -20.31 27.17 -1.77
C ILE A 400 -21.15 28.04 -0.82
N SER A 401 -22.01 27.41 -0.01
CA SER A 401 -22.83 28.14 0.97
C SER A 401 -21.99 28.75 2.09
N ALA A 402 -22.44 29.89 2.63
CA ALA A 402 -21.74 30.57 3.73
C ALA A 402 -21.58 29.67 4.98
N ALA A 403 -22.61 28.87 5.30
CA ALA A 403 -22.55 27.91 6.41
C ALA A 403 -21.45 26.85 6.21
N LYS A 404 -21.32 26.33 4.98
CA LYS A 404 -20.29 25.33 4.67
C LYS A 404 -18.90 25.93 4.60
N LEU A 405 -18.77 27.15 4.05
CA LEU A 405 -17.52 27.90 4.11
C LEU A 405 -17.07 28.12 5.56
N SER A 406 -17.99 28.48 6.46
CA SER A 406 -17.71 28.61 7.90
C SER A 406 -17.23 27.29 8.51
N ALA A 407 -17.87 26.17 8.17
CA ALA A 407 -17.46 24.84 8.65
C ALA A 407 -16.07 24.41 8.13
N ILE A 408 -15.75 24.71 6.86
CA ILE A 408 -14.41 24.49 6.31
C ILE A 408 -13.38 25.34 7.04
N ARG A 409 -13.69 26.62 7.32
CA ARG A 409 -12.81 27.50 8.10
C ARG A 409 -12.60 26.97 9.52
N SER A 410 -13.64 26.47 10.20
CA SER A 410 -13.49 25.96 11.57
C SER A 410 -12.56 24.75 11.67
N SER A 411 -12.38 24.01 10.58
CA SER A 411 -11.45 22.87 10.55
C SER A 411 -10.00 23.30 10.74
N THR A 412 -9.59 24.40 10.10
CA THR A 412 -8.23 24.93 10.27
C THR A 412 -8.03 25.51 11.66
N TYR A 413 -9.08 26.09 12.25
CA TYR A 413 -9.06 26.59 13.63
C TYR A 413 -9.15 25.49 14.68
N SER A 414 -9.48 24.25 14.28
CA SER A 414 -9.41 23.09 15.19
C SER A 414 -8.00 22.51 15.33
N PHE A 415 -7.06 22.95 14.49
CA PHE A 415 -5.67 22.52 14.61
C PHE A 415 -5.06 23.05 15.90
N GLY A 416 -4.51 22.17 16.71
CA GLY A 416 -3.90 22.57 17.97
C GLY A 416 -3.16 21.44 18.66
N PRO A 417 -2.50 21.75 19.80
CA PRO A 417 -1.82 20.76 20.60
C PRO A 417 -2.82 19.74 21.17
N MET A 418 -2.37 18.49 21.27
CA MET A 418 -3.03 17.49 22.11
C MET A 418 -2.60 17.68 23.56
N ASP A 419 -3.56 17.78 24.47
CA ASP A 419 -3.24 17.80 25.89
C ASP A 419 -2.72 16.43 26.38
N GLU A 420 -2.11 16.39 27.56
CA GLU A 420 -1.51 15.15 28.09
C GLU A 420 -2.55 14.08 28.42
N SER A 421 -3.79 14.48 28.72
CA SER A 421 -4.90 13.55 28.95
C SER A 421 -5.38 12.92 27.65
N GLU A 422 -5.47 13.69 26.57
CA GLU A 422 -5.78 13.25 25.21
C GLU A 422 -4.69 12.31 24.70
N ARG A 423 -3.41 12.69 24.83
CA ARG A 423 -2.28 11.83 24.43
C ARG A 423 -2.25 10.48 25.16
N ARG A 424 -2.73 10.42 26.41
CA ARG A 424 -2.82 9.17 27.18
C ARG A 424 -4.03 8.31 26.82
N ARG A 425 -5.17 8.95 26.53
CA ARG A 425 -6.43 8.25 26.20
C ARG A 425 -6.48 7.78 24.75
N ILE A 426 -5.96 8.57 23.83
CA ILE A 426 -6.11 8.37 22.39
C ILE A 426 -4.96 7.49 21.91
N LYS A 427 -5.18 6.17 22.01
CA LYS A 427 -4.22 5.15 21.62
C LYS A 427 -4.57 4.55 20.24
N PRO A 428 -3.56 4.09 19.49
CA PRO A 428 -3.80 3.29 18.30
C PRO A 428 -4.53 2.02 18.67
N TYR A 429 -5.42 1.58 17.78
CA TYR A 429 -6.11 0.32 18.00
C TYR A 429 -5.12 -0.84 18.03
N ARG A 430 -5.44 -1.86 18.82
CA ARG A 430 -4.68 -3.10 18.91
C ARG A 430 -5.52 -4.25 18.45
N LEU A 431 -4.91 -5.14 17.67
CA LEU A 431 -5.45 -6.45 17.37
C LEU A 431 -5.09 -7.35 18.55
N ILE A 432 -6.07 -7.89 19.24
CA ILE A 432 -5.86 -8.89 20.29
C ILE A 432 -6.60 -10.18 19.95
N THR A 433 -6.18 -11.25 20.58
CA THR A 433 -6.85 -12.54 20.48
C THR A 433 -7.66 -12.84 21.73
N VAL A 434 -8.83 -13.43 21.53
CA VAL A 434 -9.74 -13.80 22.61
C VAL A 434 -10.26 -15.21 22.38
N THR A 435 -10.28 -16.00 23.44
CA THR A 435 -10.93 -17.31 23.44
C THR A 435 -12.42 -17.11 23.64
N SER A 436 -13.21 -17.57 22.68
CA SER A 436 -14.68 -17.57 22.75
C SER A 436 -15.19 -18.52 23.83
N ARG A 437 -16.32 -18.18 24.44
CA ARG A 437 -17.02 -18.94 25.46
C ARG A 437 -18.28 -19.59 24.87
N SER A 438 -18.85 -20.54 25.60
CA SER A 438 -20.18 -21.06 25.26
C SER A 438 -21.21 -19.92 25.31
N GLY A 439 -22.00 -19.77 24.25
CA GLY A 439 -23.00 -18.70 24.11
C GLY A 439 -22.49 -17.42 23.43
N ASP A 440 -21.19 -17.30 23.13
CA ASP A 440 -20.70 -16.20 22.31
C ASP A 440 -21.27 -16.29 20.89
N THR A 441 -21.67 -15.14 20.35
CA THR A 441 -22.19 -14.99 18.99
C THR A 441 -21.30 -14.02 18.21
N VAL A 442 -21.46 -13.96 16.89
CA VAL A 442 -20.79 -12.92 16.09
C VAL A 442 -21.15 -11.52 16.60
N ALA A 443 -22.42 -11.30 17.00
CA ALA A 443 -22.85 -10.01 17.54
C ALA A 443 -22.19 -9.67 18.88
N SER A 444 -22.10 -10.63 19.81
CA SER A 444 -21.47 -10.38 21.13
C SER A 444 -19.96 -10.21 21.05
N MET A 445 -19.31 -10.84 20.07
CA MET A 445 -17.88 -10.66 19.83
C MET A 445 -17.59 -9.35 19.12
N ALA A 446 -18.39 -9.00 18.11
CA ALA A 446 -18.23 -7.77 17.34
C ALA A 446 -18.52 -6.50 18.17
N SER A 447 -19.44 -6.55 19.12
CA SER A 447 -19.75 -5.41 20.00
C SER A 447 -18.62 -5.00 20.94
N ARG A 448 -17.56 -5.83 21.03
CA ARG A 448 -16.34 -5.53 21.78
C ARG A 448 -15.35 -4.66 20.98
N MET A 449 -15.61 -4.46 19.69
CA MET A 449 -14.73 -3.72 18.78
C MET A 449 -15.15 -2.25 18.68
N PRO A 450 -14.22 -1.30 18.51
CA PRO A 450 -14.47 0.15 18.58
C PRO A 450 -15.01 0.73 17.26
N PHE A 451 -15.71 -0.05 16.45
CA PHE A 451 -16.26 0.38 15.16
C PHE A 451 -17.74 0.70 15.31
N ASP A 452 -18.20 1.85 14.84
CA ASP A 452 -19.64 2.17 14.85
C ASP A 452 -20.37 1.63 13.61
N ASP A 453 -19.62 1.18 12.61
CA ASP A 453 -20.10 0.74 11.31
C ASP A 453 -19.71 -0.71 11.00
N PHE A 454 -20.59 -1.45 10.32
CA PHE A 454 -20.33 -2.81 9.82
C PHE A 454 -19.67 -3.76 10.83
N GLN A 455 -19.95 -3.63 12.14
CA GLN A 455 -19.23 -4.34 13.21
C GLN A 455 -19.16 -5.85 12.99
N GLN A 456 -20.31 -6.48 12.68
CA GLN A 456 -20.38 -7.92 12.48
C GLN A 456 -19.64 -8.36 11.21
N GLU A 457 -19.74 -7.58 10.11
CA GLU A 457 -18.98 -7.86 8.90
C GLU A 457 -17.47 -7.70 9.11
N ARG A 458 -17.03 -6.65 9.81
CA ARG A 458 -15.61 -6.46 10.19
C ARG A 458 -15.10 -7.65 11.01
N PHE A 459 -15.86 -8.10 12.00
CA PHE A 459 -15.49 -9.27 12.81
C PHE A 459 -15.36 -10.53 11.94
N ARG A 460 -16.32 -10.78 11.04
CA ARG A 460 -16.32 -11.93 10.14
C ARG A 460 -15.14 -11.92 9.19
N VAL A 461 -14.94 -10.82 8.46
CA VAL A 461 -13.84 -10.65 7.49
C VAL A 461 -12.50 -10.84 8.18
N MET A 462 -12.29 -10.16 9.30
CA MET A 462 -11.05 -10.29 10.06
C MET A 462 -10.79 -11.75 10.44
N ASN A 463 -11.81 -12.49 10.86
CA ASN A 463 -11.67 -13.88 11.30
C ASN A 463 -11.81 -14.93 10.19
N GLY A 464 -11.88 -14.51 8.92
CA GLY A 464 -12.02 -15.41 7.77
C GLY A 464 -13.32 -16.22 7.81
N MET A 465 -14.36 -15.69 8.44
CA MET A 465 -15.62 -16.38 8.65
C MET A 465 -16.56 -16.21 7.46
N GLY A 466 -17.24 -17.30 7.10
CA GLY A 466 -18.32 -17.25 6.11
C GLY A 466 -19.53 -16.43 6.59
N PRO A 467 -20.45 -16.06 5.68
CA PRO A 467 -21.63 -15.24 6.00
C PRO A 467 -22.61 -15.93 6.97
N ARG A 468 -22.60 -17.26 7.02
CA ARG A 468 -23.45 -18.09 7.90
C ARG A 468 -22.68 -18.83 8.98
N GLU A 469 -21.37 -18.62 9.07
CA GLU A 469 -20.55 -19.30 10.09
C GLU A 469 -20.82 -18.69 11.47
N GLU A 470 -20.87 -19.54 12.48
CA GLU A 470 -21.08 -19.14 13.88
C GLU A 470 -19.77 -19.16 14.66
N VAL A 471 -19.76 -18.46 15.80
CA VAL A 471 -18.62 -18.51 16.73
C VAL A 471 -18.56 -19.91 17.34
N VAL A 472 -17.40 -20.55 17.22
CA VAL A 472 -17.14 -21.88 17.76
C VAL A 472 -16.57 -21.74 19.17
N PRO A 473 -17.21 -22.26 20.23
CA PRO A 473 -16.71 -22.15 21.59
C PRO A 473 -15.29 -22.69 21.76
N ASN A 474 -14.54 -22.10 22.69
CA ASN A 474 -13.14 -22.45 23.00
C ASN A 474 -12.16 -22.28 21.83
N ARG A 475 -12.52 -21.46 20.83
CA ARG A 475 -11.63 -21.09 19.71
C ARG A 475 -11.14 -19.65 19.86
N LEU A 476 -9.91 -19.40 19.40
CA LEU A 476 -9.34 -18.06 19.32
C LEU A 476 -9.93 -17.26 18.14
N TYR A 477 -10.30 -16.02 18.44
CA TYR A 477 -10.76 -15.02 17.49
C TYR A 477 -9.98 -13.72 17.68
N LYS A 478 -9.74 -13.02 16.57
CA LYS A 478 -9.20 -11.67 16.53
C LYS A 478 -10.32 -10.67 16.86
N ILE A 479 -10.02 -9.72 17.74
CA ILE A 479 -10.84 -8.52 17.95
C ILE A 479 -9.93 -7.30 17.98
N VAL A 480 -10.51 -6.14 17.72
CA VAL A 480 -9.82 -4.85 17.82
C VAL A 480 -10.22 -4.17 19.12
N THR A 481 -9.26 -3.57 19.82
CA THR A 481 -9.50 -2.79 21.05
C THR A 481 -8.75 -1.46 21.02
N ASP A 482 -9.15 -0.55 21.91
CA ASP A 482 -8.46 0.72 22.19
C ASP A 482 -7.09 0.53 22.87
#